data_AF-A0AAV4W468-F1
#
_entry.id   AF-A0AAV4W468-F1
#
_cell.length_a   1.000
_cell.length_b   1.000
_cell.length_c   1.000
_cell.angle_alpha   90.00
_cell.angle_beta   90.00
_cell.angle_gamma   90.00
#
_symmetry.space_group_name_H-M   'P 1'
#
loop_
_entity.id
_entity.type
_entity.pdbx_description
1 polymer ?
#
loop_
_entity_poly.entity_id
_entity_poly.type
_entity_poly.pdbx_seq_one_letter_code
_entity_poly.pdbx_strand_id
1 'polypeptide(L)'
;MHRTPQIVKKKNLLDFSFIHKLLHKSYCCLGVITSLAGVYAYFAIMAENGFTPRHLLGIREVWYSKAVNDLKDYFNQEWTYSARRDLEHCSQTGFFLTVIVMQLFTLVTHRTSRESLLQHGMR
;
A
#
# COMPACT_ATOMS: atom_id res chain seq x y z
N MET A 1 14.44 5.61 38.02
CA MET A 1 13.21 4.84 37.70
C MET A 1 12.12 5.24 38.68
N HIS A 2 11.18 6.08 38.27
CA HIS A 2 10.04 6.47 39.11
C HIS A 2 8.76 6.35 38.29
N ARG A 3 8.23 5.13 38.15
CA ARG A 3 6.84 4.93 37.74
C ARG A 3 6.05 4.59 38.98
N THR A 4 5.09 5.45 39.31
CA THR A 4 4.07 5.14 40.32
C THR A 4 3.27 3.90 39.88
N PRO A 5 2.88 3.02 40.83
CA PRO A 5 2.20 1.78 40.52
C PRO A 5 0.82 2.05 39.90
N GLN A 6 0.52 1.42 38.77
CA GLN A 6 -0.81 1.50 38.15
C GLN A 6 -1.80 0.63 38.91
N ILE A 7 -2.88 1.25 39.39
CA ILE A 7 -3.99 0.60 40.10
C ILE A 7 -4.76 -0.28 39.09
N VAL A 8 -4.76 -1.59 39.31
CA VAL A 8 -5.27 -2.65 38.42
C VAL A 8 -6.76 -2.50 38.06
N LYS A 9 -7.55 -1.73 38.83
CA LYS A 9 -9.01 -1.59 38.65
C LYS A 9 -9.47 -0.61 37.56
N LYS A 10 -8.60 0.27 37.03
CA LYS A 10 -8.95 1.25 35.97
C LYS A 10 -8.54 0.77 34.56
N LYS A 11 -8.49 -0.55 34.33
CA LYS A 11 -8.08 -1.14 33.04
C LYS A 11 -9.23 -1.20 32.03
N ASN A 12 -10.40 -1.72 32.39
CA ASN A 12 -11.43 -2.08 31.41
C ASN A 12 -11.97 -0.92 30.53
N LEU A 13 -12.21 0.27 31.08
CA LEU A 13 -12.68 1.44 30.32
C LEU A 13 -11.55 2.23 29.65
N LEU A 14 -10.36 2.20 30.24
CA LEU A 14 -9.18 2.90 29.72
C LEU A 14 -8.53 2.10 28.58
N ASP A 15 -8.63 0.77 28.63
CA ASP A 15 -8.27 -0.14 27.55
C ASP A 15 -9.12 0.13 26.31
N PHE A 16 -10.43 0.35 26.41
CA PHE A 16 -11.26 0.67 25.24
C PHE A 16 -10.84 1.98 24.55
N SER A 17 -10.65 3.06 25.31
CA SER A 17 -10.17 4.33 24.73
C SER A 17 -8.75 4.21 24.16
N PHE A 18 -7.90 3.38 24.74
CA PHE A 18 -6.52 3.16 24.30
C PHE A 18 -6.46 2.30 23.03
N ILE A 19 -7.21 1.20 22.99
CA ILE A 19 -7.40 0.33 21.82
C ILE A 19 -7.95 1.16 20.66
N HIS A 20 -8.96 2.02 20.87
CA HIS A 20 -9.49 2.88 19.81
C HIS A 20 -8.43 3.85 19.25
N LYS A 21 -7.59 4.46 20.11
CA LYS A 21 -6.50 5.35 19.67
C LYS A 21 -5.40 4.61 18.91
N LEU A 22 -5.07 3.39 19.33
CA LEU A 22 -4.13 2.51 18.63
C LEU A 22 -4.69 2.07 17.28
N LEU A 23 -5.93 1.58 17.26
CA LEU A 23 -6.62 1.13 16.06
C LEU A 23 -6.73 2.25 15.04
N HIS A 24 -7.10 3.46 15.48
CA HIS A 24 -7.18 4.62 14.62
C HIS A 24 -5.81 4.99 14.01
N LYS A 25 -4.74 5.05 14.82
CA LYS A 25 -3.40 5.39 14.35
C LYS A 25 -2.84 4.34 13.38
N SER A 26 -3.01 3.05 13.66
CA SER A 26 -2.47 1.98 12.82
C SER A 26 -3.32 1.74 11.57
N TYR A 27 -4.62 1.50 11.72
CA TYR A 27 -5.47 1.10 10.59
C TYR A 27 -5.89 2.28 9.72
N CYS A 28 -6.25 3.41 10.32
CA CYS A 28 -6.80 4.53 9.53
C CYS A 28 -5.69 5.34 8.84
N CYS A 29 -4.57 5.63 9.51
CA CYS A 29 -3.53 6.47 8.91
C CYS A 29 -2.51 5.65 8.08
N LEU A 30 -1.88 4.63 8.69
CA LEU A 30 -0.83 3.88 8.00
C LEU A 30 -1.40 2.93 6.93
N GLY A 31 -2.56 2.34 7.20
CA GLY A 31 -3.27 1.50 6.22
C GLY A 31 -3.66 2.27 4.96
N VAL A 32 -4.24 3.47 5.11
CA VAL A 32 -4.64 4.32 3.97
C VAL A 32 -3.43 4.78 3.17
N ILE A 33 -2.35 5.21 3.83
CA ILE A 33 -1.12 5.64 3.15
C ILE A 33 -0.50 4.48 2.35
N THR A 34 -0.47 3.28 2.93
CA THR A 34 0.06 2.09 2.25
C THR A 34 -0.79 1.69 1.06
N SER A 35 -2.12 1.72 1.21
CA SER A 35 -3.06 1.42 0.13
C SER A 35 -2.91 2.41 -1.03
N LEU A 36 -2.84 3.72 -0.74
CA LEU A 36 -2.63 4.75 -1.74
C LEU A 36 -1.28 4.60 -2.45
N ALA A 37 -0.21 4.31 -1.71
CA ALA A 37 1.11 4.09 -2.29
C ALA A 37 1.13 2.87 -3.23
N GLY A 38 0.50 1.76 -2.84
CA GLY A 38 0.37 0.59 -3.71
C GLY A 38 -0.43 0.90 -4.98
N VAL A 39 -1.58 1.56 -4.84
CA VAL A 39 -2.40 1.96 -6.00
C VAL A 39 -1.65 2.92 -6.91
N TYR A 40 -0.86 3.84 -6.36
CA TYR A 40 0.01 4.72 -7.12
C TYR A 40 1.06 3.95 -7.92
N ALA A 41 1.76 3.00 -7.30
CA ALA A 41 2.76 2.17 -7.99
C ALA A 41 2.15 1.34 -9.12
N TYR A 42 0.94 0.81 -8.93
CA TYR A 42 0.20 0.11 -9.98
C TYR A 42 -0.08 1.02 -11.19
N PHE A 43 -0.58 2.24 -10.94
CA PHE A 43 -0.83 3.21 -12.02
C PHE A 43 0.44 3.72 -12.68
N ALA A 44 1.54 3.85 -11.93
CA ALA A 44 2.83 4.28 -12.48
C ALA A 44 3.37 3.25 -13.49
N ILE A 45 3.39 1.97 -13.13
CA ILE A 45 3.85 0.88 -14.02
C ILE A 45 2.97 0.80 -15.28
N MET A 46 1.64 0.91 -15.11
CA MET A 46 0.72 0.91 -16.23
C MET A 46 0.91 2.12 -17.16
N ALA A 47 1.13 3.31 -16.59
CA ALA A 47 1.34 4.54 -17.36
C ALA A 47 2.65 4.52 -18.15
N GLU A 48 3.72 3.96 -17.57
CA GLU A 48 5.01 3.77 -18.27
C GLU A 48 4.87 2.86 -19.49
N ASN A 49 3.93 1.91 -19.46
CA ASN A 49 3.64 1.01 -20.57
C ASN A 49 2.53 1.53 -21.50
N GLY A 50 2.19 2.83 -21.44
CA GLY A 50 1.23 3.47 -22.36
C GLY A 50 -0.24 3.39 -21.94
N PHE A 51 -0.55 2.73 -20.82
CA PHE A 51 -1.90 2.68 -20.25
C PHE A 51 -2.05 3.78 -19.19
N THR A 52 -2.47 4.97 -19.63
CA THR A 52 -2.74 6.08 -18.71
C THR A 52 -3.95 5.77 -17.80
N PRO A 53 -3.99 6.24 -16.54
CA PRO A 53 -5.10 5.94 -15.62
C PRO A 53 -6.49 6.30 -16.17
N ARG A 54 -6.57 7.32 -17.03
CA ARG A 54 -7.81 7.71 -17.71
C ARG A 54 -8.25 6.70 -18.78
N HIS A 55 -7.29 6.08 -19.48
CA HIS A 55 -7.53 5.03 -20.48
C HIS A 55 -7.87 3.68 -19.85
N LEU A 56 -7.39 3.40 -18.64
CA LEU A 56 -7.74 2.18 -17.89
C LEU A 56 -9.20 2.13 -17.41
N LEU A 57 -9.90 3.26 -17.34
CA LEU A 57 -11.28 3.30 -16.89
C LEU A 57 -12.22 2.77 -17.98
N GLY A 58 -12.86 1.62 -17.73
CA GLY A 58 -13.88 1.04 -18.62
C GLY A 58 -13.36 -0.03 -19.59
N ILE A 59 -12.05 -0.26 -19.68
CA ILE A 59 -11.48 -1.27 -20.59
C ILE A 59 -11.47 -2.70 -20.01
N ARG A 60 -12.06 -2.93 -18.84
CA ARG A 60 -11.95 -4.20 -18.10
C ARG A 60 -12.46 -5.40 -18.90
N GLU A 61 -13.59 -5.27 -19.59
CA GLU A 61 -14.16 -6.36 -20.40
C GLU A 61 -13.26 -6.73 -21.58
N VAL A 62 -12.73 -5.71 -22.27
CA VAL A 62 -11.80 -5.88 -23.40
C VAL A 62 -10.44 -6.40 -22.92
N TRP A 63 -10.00 -5.99 -21.73
CA TRP A 63 -8.75 -6.42 -21.09
C TRP A 63 -8.71 -7.93 -20.83
N TYR A 64 -9.82 -8.49 -20.32
CA TYR A 64 -9.91 -9.93 -20.02
C TYR A 64 -10.31 -10.79 -21.22
N SER A 65 -10.79 -10.20 -22.31
CA SER A 65 -11.15 -10.96 -23.51
C SER A 65 -9.91 -11.52 -24.21
N LYS A 66 -9.85 -12.86 -24.34
CA LYS A 66 -8.82 -13.59 -25.10
C LYS A 66 -8.95 -13.42 -26.62
N ALA A 67 -10.13 -13.01 -27.09
CA ALA A 67 -10.41 -12.86 -28.52
C ALA A 67 -9.83 -11.55 -29.09
N VAL A 68 -9.55 -10.58 -28.23
CA VAL A 68 -8.98 -9.28 -28.61
C VAL A 68 -7.46 -9.35 -28.52
N ASN A 69 -6.75 -9.14 -29.62
CA ASN A 69 -5.28 -9.14 -29.66
C ASN A 69 -4.69 -7.82 -30.16
N ASP A 70 -5.55 -6.84 -30.40
CA ASP A 70 -5.33 -5.56 -31.06
C ASP A 70 -5.74 -4.40 -30.13
N LEU A 71 -5.59 -4.57 -28.80
CA LEU A 71 -5.91 -3.49 -27.86
C LEU A 71 -4.90 -2.36 -28.04
N LYS A 72 -5.39 -1.17 -28.42
CA LYS A 72 -4.56 0.02 -28.61
C LYS A 72 -4.28 0.74 -27.29
N ASP A 73 -3.01 1.05 -27.06
CA ASP A 73 -2.56 1.94 -25.99
C ASP A 73 -2.60 3.43 -26.41
N TYR A 74 -2.16 4.33 -25.53
CA TYR A 74 -2.08 5.77 -25.83
C TYR A 74 -1.08 6.11 -26.95
N PHE A 75 -0.09 5.25 -27.19
CA PHE A 75 0.92 5.40 -28.25
C PHE A 75 0.51 4.73 -29.57
N ASN A 76 -0.73 4.24 -29.68
CA ASN A 76 -1.25 3.47 -30.81
C ASN A 76 -0.52 2.15 -31.08
N GLN A 77 0.14 1.55 -30.09
CA GLN A 77 0.68 0.20 -30.17
C GLN A 77 -0.41 -0.82 -29.88
N GLU A 78 -0.35 -1.96 -30.58
CA GLU A 78 -1.29 -3.06 -30.42
C GLU A 78 -0.75 -4.08 -29.41
N TRP A 79 -1.56 -4.37 -28.39
CA TRP A 79 -1.19 -5.29 -27.32
C TRP A 79 -1.93 -6.63 -27.44
N THR A 80 -1.17 -7.70 -27.58
CA THR A 80 -1.68 -9.08 -27.55
C THR A 80 -2.21 -9.46 -26.16
N TYR A 81 -3.06 -10.49 -26.09
CA TYR A 81 -3.56 -10.96 -24.78
C TYR A 81 -2.42 -11.38 -23.84
N SER A 82 -1.40 -12.09 -24.33
CA SER A 82 -0.27 -12.54 -23.48
C SER A 82 0.51 -11.37 -22.90
N ALA A 83 0.85 -10.36 -23.73
CA ALA A 83 1.60 -9.19 -23.27
C ALA A 83 0.84 -8.38 -22.21
N ARG A 84 -0.49 -8.26 -22.35
CA ARG A 84 -1.35 -7.61 -21.35
C ARG A 84 -1.36 -8.36 -20.01
N ARG A 85 -1.38 -9.70 -20.07
CA ARG A 85 -1.32 -10.55 -18.86
C ARG A 85 0.03 -10.42 -18.17
N ASP A 86 1.14 -10.40 -18.92
CA ASP A 86 2.48 -10.22 -18.35
C ASP A 86 2.61 -8.84 -17.69
N LEU A 87 2.10 -7.79 -18.33
CA LEU A 87 2.05 -6.44 -17.76
C LEU A 87 1.21 -6.36 -16.48
N GLU A 88 0.04 -7.03 -16.47
CA GLU A 88 -0.82 -7.12 -15.29
C GLU A 88 -0.11 -7.83 -14.13
N HIS A 89 0.59 -8.93 -14.40
CA HIS A 89 1.38 -9.66 -13.40
C HIS A 89 2.56 -8.84 -12.87
N CYS A 90 3.26 -8.10 -13.75
CA CYS A 90 4.30 -7.16 -13.36
C CYS A 90 3.74 -6.07 -12.43
N SER A 91 2.60 -5.48 -12.78
CA SER A 91 1.93 -4.43 -12.00
C SER A 91 1.44 -4.93 -10.64
N GLN A 92 0.91 -6.16 -10.56
CA GLN A 92 0.53 -6.81 -9.30
C GLN A 92 1.74 -7.07 -8.40
N THR A 93 2.86 -7.49 -8.98
CA THR A 93 4.11 -7.70 -8.26
C THR A 93 4.67 -6.37 -7.74
N GLY A 94 4.62 -5.31 -8.55
CA GLY A 94 4.98 -3.95 -8.15
C GLY A 94 4.15 -3.44 -6.98
N PHE A 95 2.82 -3.61 -7.04
CA PHE A 95 1.91 -3.28 -5.92
C PHE A 95 2.33 -4.01 -4.64
N PHE A 96 2.57 -5.32 -4.71
CA PHE A 96 2.96 -6.12 -3.56
C PHE A 96 4.30 -5.68 -2.98
N LEU A 97 5.29 -5.37 -3.84
CA LEU A 97 6.59 -4.87 -3.42
C LEU A 97 6.47 -3.53 -2.69
N THR A 98 5.65 -2.60 -3.19
CA THR A 98 5.38 -1.31 -2.53
C THR A 98 4.78 -1.51 -1.14
N VAL A 99 3.84 -2.45 -1.00
CA VAL A 99 3.24 -2.78 0.29
C VAL A 99 4.29 -3.33 1.27
N ILE A 100 5.19 -4.21 0.83
CA ILE A 100 6.28 -4.74 1.67
C ILE A 100 7.23 -3.61 2.11
N VAL A 101 7.65 -2.73 1.19
CA VAL A 101 8.54 -1.62 1.51
C VAL A 101 7.90 -0.68 2.53
N MET A 102 6.61 -0.37 2.37
CA MET A 102 5.86 0.42 3.34
C MET A 102 5.76 -0.28 4.70
N GLN A 103 5.58 -1.60 4.74
CA GLN A 103 5.59 -2.36 5.98
C GLN A 103 6.94 -2.24 6.70
N LEU A 104 8.07 -2.34 5.97
CA LEU A 104 9.40 -2.13 6.55
C LEU A 104 9.55 -0.71 7.14
N PHE A 105 9.06 0.31 6.43
CA PHE A 105 9.08 1.69 6.92
C PHE A 105 8.23 1.86 8.20
N THR A 106 7.03 1.29 8.22
CA THR A 106 6.19 1.32 9.42
C THR A 106 6.81 0.55 10.58
N LEU A 107 7.47 -0.58 10.34
CA LEU A 107 8.18 -1.36 11.36
C LEU A 107 9.28 -0.54 12.03
N VAL A 108 10.09 0.18 11.24
CA VAL A 108 11.12 1.08 11.75
C VAL A 108 10.50 2.18 12.61
N THR A 109 9.42 2.81 12.13
CA THR A 109 8.74 3.92 12.82
C THR A 109 8.10 3.47 14.13
N HIS A 110 7.51 2.28 14.18
CA HIS A 110 6.89 1.73 15.39
C HIS A 110 7.94 1.38 16.47
N ARG A 111 9.16 0.98 16.07
CA ARG A 111 10.28 0.73 17.01
C ARG A 111 10.71 2.02 17.74
N THR A 112 10.46 3.19 17.15
CA THR A 112 10.91 4.51 17.64
C THR A 112 9.89 5.23 18.54
N SER A 113 8.81 4.57 18.98
CA SER A 113 7.67 5.23 19.66
C SER A 113 7.97 5.83 21.06
N ARG A 114 9.21 5.78 21.58
CA ARG A 114 9.57 6.40 22.88
C ARG A 114 10.76 7.35 22.86
N GLU A 115 11.67 7.29 21.88
CA GLU A 115 12.83 8.18 21.77
C GLU A 115 13.11 8.43 20.28
N SER A 116 13.58 9.63 19.91
CA SER A 116 13.94 9.96 18.52
C SER A 116 14.98 8.99 17.95
N LEU A 117 14.91 8.70 16.65
CA LEU A 117 15.80 7.77 15.93
C LEU A 117 17.30 8.14 16.09
N LEU A 118 17.58 9.43 16.32
CA LEU A 118 18.92 9.97 16.57
C LEU A 118 19.38 9.86 18.03
N GLN A 119 18.46 9.77 19.00
CA GLN A 119 18.77 9.62 20.42
C GLN A 119 18.94 8.15 20.84
N HIS A 120 18.28 7.23 20.15
CA HIS A 120 18.26 5.82 20.55
C HIS A 120 19.51 5.03 20.11
N GLY A 121 20.17 5.44 19.01
CA GLY A 121 21.24 4.67 18.39
C GLY A 121 20.73 3.33 17.84
N MET A 122 21.08 2.99 16.59
CA MET A 122 20.77 1.66 16.05
C MET A 122 21.72 0.62 16.67
N ARG A 123 21.34 0.09 17.83
CA ARG A 123 21.82 -1.21 18.33
C ARG A 123 20.70 -2.25 18.23
#